data_AF-A0A2R6M0D9-F1
#
_entry.id   AF-A0A2R6M0D9-F1
#
_cell.length_a   1.000
_cell.length_b   1.000
_cell.length_c   1.000
_cell.angle_alpha   90.00
_cell.angle_beta   90.00
_cell.angle_gamma   90.00
#
_symmetry.space_group_name_H-M   'P 1'
#
loop_
_entity.id
_entity.type
_entity.pdbx_description
1 polymer ?
#
loop_
_entity_poly.entity_id
_entity_poly.type
_entity_poly.pdbx_seq_one_letter_code
_entity_poly.pdbx_strand_id
1 'polypeptide(L)'
;MRIVADEHIPDRFVTALQSEGFDVVRAKDVLYESAPDSAILDYAVENGYVVLSEDEDFRKEVTDQSDHPGVIACNTRAKTGEVVSAIRSIERYAEDLSGSVVHVPGNWD
;
A
#
# COMPACT_ATOMS: atom_id res chain seq x y z
N MET A 1 0.42 9.23 -7.22
CA MET A 1 -0.14 8.48 -6.08
C MET A 1 0.84 8.55 -4.92
N ARG A 2 0.36 8.71 -3.69
CA ARG A 2 1.19 8.70 -2.47
C ARG A 2 0.98 7.37 -1.74
N ILE A 3 2.04 6.72 -1.33
CA ILE A 3 2.01 5.35 -0.76
C ILE A 3 2.71 5.33 0.59
N VAL A 4 2.02 4.86 1.63
CA VAL A 4 2.67 4.47 2.88
C VAL A 4 2.90 2.97 2.84
N ALA A 5 4.17 2.57 2.85
CA ALA A 5 4.57 1.17 2.86
C ALA A 5 4.65 0.67 4.31
N ASP A 6 3.94 -0.42 4.59
CA ASP A 6 4.03 -1.14 5.85
C ASP A 6 5.46 -1.68 6.09
N GLU A 7 5.79 -2.02 7.34
CA GLU A 7 7.10 -2.51 7.74
C GLU A 7 7.50 -3.84 7.08
N HIS A 8 6.53 -4.69 6.73
CA HIS A 8 6.77 -5.96 6.05
C HIS A 8 7.07 -5.80 4.55
N ILE A 9 6.87 -4.61 3.98
CA ILE A 9 7.17 -4.35 2.57
C ILE A 9 8.70 -4.34 2.33
N PRO A 10 9.20 -5.18 1.39
CA PRO A 10 10.62 -5.22 1.07
C PRO A 10 11.17 -3.89 0.55
N ASP A 11 12.37 -3.51 1.00
CA ASP A 11 13.09 -2.30 0.58
C ASP A 11 13.22 -2.13 -0.94
N ARG A 12 13.36 -3.27 -1.65
CA ARG A 12 13.44 -3.31 -3.11
C ARG A 12 12.21 -2.75 -3.80
N PHE A 13 11.03 -2.85 -3.18
CA PHE A 13 9.78 -2.30 -3.73
C PHE A 13 9.69 -0.81 -3.46
N VAL A 14 9.97 -0.37 -2.23
CA VAL A 14 9.99 1.06 -1.86
C VAL A 14 10.95 1.82 -2.76
N THR A 15 12.19 1.34 -2.88
CA THR A 15 13.23 1.98 -3.72
C THR A 15 12.82 2.04 -5.19
N ALA A 16 12.24 0.97 -5.72
CA ALA A 16 11.82 0.93 -7.12
C ALA A 16 10.64 1.87 -7.40
N LEU A 17 9.63 1.90 -6.52
CA LEU A 17 8.51 2.82 -6.66
C LEU A 17 8.95 4.28 -6.58
N GLN A 18 9.82 4.63 -5.62
CA GLN A 18 10.41 5.97 -5.54
C GLN A 18 11.18 6.34 -6.82
N SER A 19 11.96 5.41 -7.35
CA SER A 19 12.72 5.62 -8.61
C SER A 19 11.81 5.84 -9.82
N GLU A 20 10.56 5.37 -9.74
CA GLU A 20 9.56 5.47 -10.79
C GLU A 20 8.64 6.70 -10.64
N GLY A 21 8.92 7.55 -9.63
CA GLY A 21 8.27 8.84 -9.41
C GLY A 21 7.13 8.84 -8.39
N PHE A 22 6.87 7.71 -7.72
CA PHE A 22 5.86 7.64 -6.66
C PHE A 22 6.37 8.33 -5.37
N ASP A 23 5.48 9.04 -4.68
CA ASP A 23 5.74 9.54 -3.33
C ASP A 23 5.53 8.39 -2.34
N VAL A 24 6.61 7.69 -1.96
CA VAL A 24 6.54 6.53 -1.06
C VAL A 24 7.29 6.84 0.23
N VAL A 25 6.58 6.71 1.35
CA VAL A 25 7.14 6.75 2.70
C VAL A 25 6.96 5.40 3.38
N ARG A 26 7.74 5.10 4.42
CA ARG A 26 7.48 3.93 5.25
C ARG A 26 6.71 4.32 6.50
N ALA A 27 5.82 3.44 6.94
CA ALA A 27 5.08 3.61 8.19
C ALA A 27 6.01 3.94 9.36
N LYS A 28 7.09 3.16 9.54
CA LYS A 28 8.07 3.38 10.60
C LYS A 28 8.81 4.74 10.56
N ASP A 29 8.88 5.38 9.39
CA ASP A 29 9.61 6.65 9.21
C ASP A 29 8.71 7.86 9.50
N VAL A 30 7.39 7.73 9.34
CA VAL A 30 6.40 8.82 9.52
C VAL A 30 5.56 8.67 10.79
N LEU A 31 5.54 7.48 11.37
CA LEU A 31 4.91 7.17 12.65
C LEU A 31 5.99 6.75 13.67
N TYR A 32 6.00 5.46 14.02
CA TYR A 32 6.95 4.82 14.93
C TYR A 32 7.10 3.35 14.50
N GLU A 33 8.17 2.71 14.97
CA GLU A 33 8.43 1.29 14.70
C GLU A 33 7.29 0.41 15.23
N SER A 34 6.85 -0.57 14.42
CA SER A 34 5.71 -1.45 14.73
C SER A 34 4.41 -0.70 15.09
N ALA A 35 4.16 0.44 14.42
CA ALA A 35 2.87 1.10 14.50
C ALA A 35 1.75 0.14 14.07
N PRO A 36 0.63 0.07 14.81
CA PRO A 36 -0.46 -0.83 14.46
C PRO A 36 -1.14 -0.39 13.17
N ASP A 37 -1.74 -1.35 12.45
CA ASP A 37 -2.44 -1.13 11.19
C ASP A 37 -3.45 0.02 11.24
N SER A 38 -4.19 0.15 12.34
CA SER A 38 -5.13 1.27 12.54
C SER A 38 -4.45 2.64 12.50
N ALA A 39 -3.26 2.78 13.09
CA ALA A 39 -2.51 4.03 13.05
C ALA A 39 -1.95 4.33 11.64
N ILE A 40 -1.59 3.29 10.90
CA ILE A 40 -1.15 3.41 9.50
C ILE A 40 -2.33 3.84 8.61
N LEU A 41 -3.51 3.26 8.82
CA LEU A 41 -4.75 3.64 8.14
C LEU A 41 -5.14 5.08 8.45
N ASP A 42 -5.16 5.48 9.72
CA ASP A 42 -5.47 6.84 10.16
C ASP A 42 -4.51 7.85 9.50
N TYR A 43 -3.20 7.59 9.56
CA TYR A 43 -2.19 8.43 8.89
C TYR A 43 -2.44 8.54 7.39
N ALA A 44 -2.77 7.41 6.75
CA ALA A 44 -2.99 7.36 5.32
C ALA A 44 -4.23 8.18 4.91
N VAL A 45 -5.33 8.07 5.65
CA VAL A 45 -6.54 8.92 5.45
C VAL A 45 -6.21 10.39 5.65
N GLU A 46 -5.61 10.76 6.78
CA GLU A 46 -5.32 12.15 7.14
C GLU A 46 -4.41 12.86 6.12
N ASN A 47 -3.51 12.11 5.48
CA ASN A 47 -2.48 12.65 4.61
C ASN A 47 -2.70 12.34 3.11
N GLY A 48 -3.78 11.65 2.75
CA GLY A 48 -4.10 11.28 1.37
C GLY A 48 -3.11 10.29 0.75
N TYR A 49 -2.70 9.29 1.53
CA TYR A 49 -1.89 8.15 1.08
C TYR A 49 -2.77 6.91 0.91
N VAL A 50 -2.35 5.99 0.03
CA VAL A 50 -2.83 4.60 0.05
C VAL A 50 -1.85 3.73 0.83
N VAL A 51 -2.33 2.67 1.47
CA VAL A 51 -1.46 1.72 2.18
C VAL A 51 -0.96 0.67 1.21
N LEU A 52 0.34 0.36 1.24
CA LEU A 52 0.92 -0.81 0.61
C LEU A 52 1.34 -1.77 1.72
N SER A 53 0.73 -2.95 1.77
CA SER A 53 1.00 -3.96 2.80
C SER A 53 1.16 -5.34 2.21
N GLU A 54 1.76 -6.28 2.95
CA GLU A 54 1.62 -7.69 2.62
C GLU A 54 0.14 -8.09 2.69
N ASP A 55 -0.28 -8.94 1.76
CA ASP A 55 -1.68 -9.28 1.49
C ASP A 55 -2.45 -9.82 2.71
N GLU A 56 -1.75 -10.43 3.67
CA GLU A 56 -2.36 -11.04 4.85
C GLU A 56 -2.51 -10.09 6.03
N ASP A 57 -1.74 -8.99 6.08
CA ASP A 57 -1.55 -8.21 7.31
C ASP A 57 -2.79 -7.36 7.65
N PHE A 58 -3.32 -6.60 6.68
CA PHE A 58 -4.36 -5.59 6.94
C PHE A 58 -5.82 -6.10 6.80
N ARG A 59 -6.02 -7.39 6.53
CA ARG A 59 -7.36 -7.91 6.13
C ARG A 59 -8.43 -7.71 7.19
N LYS A 60 -8.08 -7.84 8.47
CA LYS A 60 -9.04 -7.77 9.56
C LYS A 60 -9.49 -6.33 9.80
N GLU A 61 -8.55 -5.40 9.86
CA GLU A 61 -8.77 -3.97 10.10
C GLU A 61 -9.54 -3.32 8.96
N VAL A 62 -9.26 -3.71 7.72
CA VAL A 62 -10.00 -3.25 6.54
C VAL A 62 -11.43 -3.81 6.49
N THR A 63 -11.65 -5.05 6.96
CA THR A 63 -13.01 -5.62 7.02
C THR A 63 -13.89 -4.86 8.02
N ASP A 64 -13.31 -4.40 9.12
CA ASP A 64 -14.02 -3.67 10.17
C ASP A 64 -14.24 -2.18 9.80
N GLN A 65 -13.42 -1.61 8.90
CA GLN A 65 -13.49 -0.22 8.46
C GLN A 65 -13.98 -0.10 7.02
N SER A 66 -15.23 0.31 6.82
CA SER A 66 -15.78 0.55 5.47
C SER A 66 -15.28 1.86 4.81
N ASP A 67 -14.61 2.73 5.57
CA ASP A 67 -14.08 4.03 5.11
C ASP A 67 -12.56 4.08 5.35
N HIS A 68 -11.82 3.36 4.52
CA HIS A 68 -10.36 3.28 4.57
C HIS A 68 -9.74 3.89 3.30
N PRO A 69 -8.47 4.32 3.30
CA PRO A 69 -7.90 5.15 2.22
C PRO A 69 -7.54 4.38 0.94
N GLY A 70 -7.89 3.09 0.89
CA GLY A 70 -7.42 2.13 -0.10
C GLY A 70 -6.18 1.37 0.36
N VAL A 71 -6.19 0.05 0.13
CA VAL A 71 -5.08 -0.85 0.46
C VAL A 71 -4.64 -1.59 -0.79
N ILE A 72 -3.35 -1.52 -1.07
CA ILE A 72 -2.66 -2.32 -2.08
C ILE A 72 -2.07 -3.54 -1.37
N ALA A 73 -2.76 -4.67 -1.48
CA ALA A 73 -2.32 -5.96 -0.96
C ALA A 73 -1.24 -6.55 -1.87
N CYS A 74 -0.01 -6.65 -1.37
CA CYS A 74 1.16 -6.95 -2.16
C CYS A 74 1.68 -8.36 -1.90
N ASN A 75 1.87 -9.14 -2.97
CA ASN A 75 2.69 -10.34 -2.90
C ASN A 75 4.18 -9.96 -2.82
N THR A 76 4.74 -9.99 -1.61
CA THR A 76 6.15 -9.69 -1.30
C THR A 76 7.16 -10.62 -1.99
N ARG A 77 6.72 -11.76 -2.53
CA ARG A 77 7.55 -12.73 -3.28
C ARG A 77 7.58 -12.46 -4.79
N ALA A 78 6.73 -11.58 -5.31
CA ALA A 78 6.68 -11.25 -6.74
C ALA A 78 7.94 -10.52 -7.23
N LYS A 79 8.14 -10.46 -8.55
CA LYS A 79 9.26 -9.67 -9.13
C LYS A 79 8.96 -8.19 -8.98
N THR A 80 10.00 -7.40 -8.69
CA THR A 80 9.87 -5.94 -8.51
C THR A 80 9.22 -5.24 -9.71
N GLY A 81 9.61 -5.61 -10.94
CA GLY A 81 9.01 -5.03 -12.13
C GLY A 81 7.52 -5.34 -12.30
N GLU A 82 7.04 -6.49 -11.83
CA GLU A 82 5.62 -6.86 -11.90
C GLU A 82 4.80 -6.00 -10.94
N VAL A 83 5.28 -5.83 -9.69
CA VAL A 83 4.63 -4.98 -8.68
C VAL A 83 4.58 -3.53 -9.13
N VAL A 84 5.70 -2.99 -9.61
CA VAL A 84 5.78 -1.60 -10.12
C VAL A 84 4.84 -1.42 -11.33
N SER A 85 4.81 -2.37 -12.26
CA SER A 85 3.93 -2.29 -13.44
C SER A 85 2.45 -2.33 -13.06
N ALA A 86 2.09 -3.14 -12.07
CA ALA A 86 0.72 -3.21 -11.56
C ALA A 86 0.31 -1.90 -10.86
N ILE A 87 1.13 -1.38 -9.95
CA ILE A 87 0.84 -0.11 -9.24
C ILE A 87 0.74 1.06 -10.22
N ARG A 88 1.58 1.11 -11.27
CA ARG A 88 1.45 2.09 -12.36
C ARG A 88 0.14 1.99 -13.13
N SER A 89 -0.32 0.76 -13.35
CA SER A 89 -1.60 0.54 -14.02
C SER A 89 -2.75 1.02 -13.14
N ILE A 90 -2.69 0.73 -11.84
CA ILE A 90 -3.67 1.23 -10.86
C ILE A 90 -3.69 2.76 -10.85
N GLU A 91 -2.53 3.43 -10.70
CA GLU A 91 -2.47 4.91 -10.73
C GLU A 91 -3.04 5.51 -12.02
N ARG A 92 -2.86 4.84 -13.15
CA ARG A 92 -3.35 5.34 -14.45
C ARG A 92 -4.86 5.17 -14.62
N TYR A 93 -5.45 4.11 -14.07
CA TYR A 93 -6.81 3.68 -14.42
C TYR A 93 -7.81 3.72 -13.26
N ALA A 94 -7.36 3.69 -12.01
CA ALA A 94 -8.24 3.84 -10.85
C ALA A 94 -8.50 5.33 -10.60
N GLU A 95 -9.79 5.72 -10.53
CA GLU A 95 -10.18 7.10 -10.19
C GLU A 95 -10.07 7.35 -8.68
N ASP A 96 -10.41 6.36 -7.87
CA ASP A 96 -10.38 6.38 -6.41
C ASP A 96 -10.15 4.95 -5.87
N LEU A 97 -9.34 4.81 -4.83
CA LEU A 97 -9.08 3.54 -4.13
C LEU A 97 -9.71 3.50 -2.74
N SER A 98 -10.36 4.58 -2.30
CA SER A 98 -11.03 4.64 -1.01
C SER A 98 -12.04 3.50 -0.88
N GLY A 99 -12.04 2.83 0.28
CA GLY A 99 -12.86 1.65 0.56
C GLY A 99 -12.52 0.41 -0.27
N SER A 100 -11.41 0.40 -1.02
CA SER A 100 -11.04 -0.70 -1.90
C SER A 100 -9.74 -1.39 -1.48
N VAL A 101 -9.75 -2.72 -1.50
CA VAL A 101 -8.53 -3.54 -1.47
C VAL A 101 -8.24 -4.02 -2.87
N VAL A 102 -7.07 -3.65 -3.39
CA VAL A 102 -6.59 -4.11 -4.69
C VAL A 102 -5.34 -4.92 -4.49
N HIS A 103 -5.20 -6.01 -5.21
CA HIS A 103 -4.05 -6.87 -5.05
C HIS A 103 -3.05 -6.69 -6.19
N VAL A 104 -1.75 -6.85 -5.88
CA VAL A 104 -0.66 -6.70 -6.86
C VAL A 104 0.34 -7.86 -6.75
N PRO A 105 0.91 -8.32 -7.89
CA PRO A 105 0.75 -7.81 -9.25
C PRO A 105 -0.44 -8.38 -10.07
N GLY A 106 -1.52 -8.88 -9.45
CA GLY A 106 -2.69 -9.42 -10.18
C GLY A 106 -3.93 -9.54 -9.28
N ASN A 107 -5.01 -10.15 -9.78
CA ASN A 107 -6.18 -10.49 -8.95
C ASN A 107 -5.83 -11.71 -8.09
N TRP A 108 -5.97 -11.60 -6.77
CA TRP A 108 -5.85 -12.76 -5.88
C TRP A 108 -7.27 -13.17 -5.52
N ASP A 109 -7.67 -14.36 -6.00
CA ASP A 109 -9.00 -14.96 -5.87
C ASP A 109 -9.45 -15.12 -4.40
#